data_AF-A0A2X0Q501-F1
#
_entry.id   AF-A0A2X0Q501-F1
#
_cell.length_a   1.000
_cell.length_b   1.000
_cell.length_c   1.000
_cell.angle_alpha   90.00
_cell.angle_beta   90.00
_cell.angle_gamma   90.00
#
_symmetry.space_group_name_H-M   'P 1'
#
loop_
_entity.id
_entity.type
_entity.pdbx_description
1 polymer ?
#
loop_
_entity_poly.entity_id
_entity_poly.type
_entity_poly.pdbx_seq_one_letter_code
_entity_poly.pdbx_strand_id
1 'polypeptide(L)' 'MNPYISELFDKITKLEDFQDDCIKSGCLSTVITIGTQILELEKEVKKISNIIHPLIPEPWASMSADEIIKGLGVYR' A
#
# COMPACT_ATOMS: atom_id res chain seq x y z
N MET A 1 9.71 -6.45 2.74
CA MET A 1 8.85 -5.42 2.12
C MET A 1 9.53 -4.98 0.82
N ASN A 2 8.78 -4.70 -0.26
CA ASN A 2 9.38 -4.19 -1.51
C ASN A 2 9.99 -2.80 -1.24
N PRO A 3 11.30 -2.57 -1.49
CA PRO A 3 11.96 -1.29 -1.21
C PRO A 3 11.29 -0.11 -1.94
N TYR A 4 10.85 -0.33 -3.18
CA TYR A 4 10.19 0.70 -3.98
C TYR A 4 8.83 1.11 -3.40
N ILE A 5 8.05 0.15 -2.88
CA ILE A 5 6.78 0.47 -2.21
C ILE A 5 7.01 1.27 -0.93
N SER A 6 8.09 0.95 -0.21
CA SER A 6 8.44 1.68 1.02
C SER A 6 8.75 3.15 0.70
N GLU A 7 9.51 3.40 -0.38
CA GLU A 7 9.80 4.74 -0.86
C GLU A 7 8.54 5.52 -1.31
N LEU A 8 7.57 4.83 -1.92
CA LEU A 8 6.29 5.45 -2.29
C LEU A 8 5.49 5.89 -1.07
N PHE A 9 5.42 5.07 -0.02
CA PHE A 9 4.77 5.45 1.23
C PHE A 9 5.49 6.62 1.92
N ASP A 10 6.82 6.61 1.96
CA ASP A 10 7.60 7.74 2.51
C ASP A 10 7.33 9.05 1.76
N LYS A 11 7.14 8.99 0.43
CA LYS A 11 6.78 10.17 -0.38
C LYS A 11 5.36 10.67 -0.07
N ILE A 12 4.40 9.75 0.08
CA ILE A 12 3.02 10.11 0.44
C ILE A 12 3.00 10.83 1.78
N THR A 13 3.64 10.28 2.82
CA THR A 13 3.67 10.89 4.15
C THR A 13 4.27 12.30 4.13
N LYS A 14 5.38 12.50 3.41
CA LYS A 14 5.99 13.84 3.28
C LYS A 14 5.07 14.85 2.58
N LEU A 15 4.30 14.40 1.59
CA LEU A 15 3.35 15.26 0.89
C LEU A 15 2.14 15.58 1.77
N GLU A 16 1.65 14.63 2.57
CA GLU A 16 0.57 14.85 3.54
C GLU A 16 0.97 15.88 4.61
N ASP A 17 2.17 15.74 5.19
CA ASP A 17 2.71 16.70 6.16
C ASP A 17 2.78 18.13 5.55
N PHE A 18 3.25 18.21 4.30
CA PHE A 18 3.34 19.48 3.59
C PHE A 18 1.96 20.05 3.20
N GLN A 19 0.99 19.17 2.91
CA GLN A 19 -0.39 19.55 2.63
C GLN A 19 -1.03 20.20 3.85
N ASP A 20 -0.86 19.62 5.03
CA ASP A 20 -1.39 20.15 6.29
C ASP A 20 -0.84 21.55 6.60
N ASP A 21 0.45 21.78 6.36
CA ASP A 21 1.06 23.10 6.53
C ASP A 21 0.56 24.12 5.48
N CYS A 22 0.29 23.67 4.26
CA CYS A 22 -0.31 24.51 3.22
C CYS A 22 -1.77 24.87 3.54
N ILE A 23 -2.53 23.95 4.14
CA ILE A 23 -3.90 24.20 4.62
C ILE A 23 -3.88 25.26 5.71
N LYS A 24 -2.97 25.14 6.70
CA LYS A 24 -2.81 26.13 7.78
C LYS A 24 -2.44 27.53 7.25
N SER A 25 -1.64 27.60 6.18
CA SER A 25 -1.23 28.87 5.57
C SER A 25 -2.25 29.44 4.57
N GLY A 26 -3.31 28.71 4.24
CA GLY A 26 -4.38 29.17 3.34
C GLY A 26 -4.05 29.12 1.84
N CYS A 27 -2.98 28.41 1.45
CA CYS A 27 -2.55 28.33 0.05
C CYS A 27 -3.31 27.23 -0.73
N LEU A 28 -4.52 27.54 -1.19
CA LEU A 28 -5.42 26.57 -1.85
C LEU A 28 -4.82 25.92 -3.11
N SER A 29 -4.11 26.67 -3.94
CA SER A 29 -3.51 26.15 -5.18
C SER A 29 -2.47 25.06 -4.89
N THR A 30 -1.60 25.29 -3.90
CA THR A 30 -0.58 24.32 -3.48
C THR A 30 -1.22 23.06 -2.91
N VAL A 31 -2.28 23.19 -2.10
CA VAL A 31 -3.03 22.04 -1.55
C VAL A 31 -3.61 21.16 -2.66
N ILE A 32 -4.17 21.77 -3.70
CA ILE A 32 -4.73 21.03 -4.86
C ILE A 32 -3.62 20.29 -5.62
N THR A 33 -2.48 20.94 -5.85
CA THR A 33 -1.33 20.31 -6.52
C THR A 33 -0.82 19.11 -5.72
N ILE A 34 -0.64 19.27 -4.40
CA ILE A 34 -0.17 18.20 -3.53
C ILE A 34 -1.17 17.04 -3.51
N GLY A 35 -2.46 17.31 -3.35
CA GLY A 35 -3.50 16.28 -3.37
C GLY A 35 -3.53 15.50 -4.69
N THR A 36 -3.24 16.15 -5.82
CA THR A 36 -3.14 15.49 -7.12
C THR A 36 -1.94 14.54 -7.19
N GLN A 37 -0.79 14.95 -6.64
CA GLN A 37 0.42 14.11 -6.56
C GLN A 37 0.23 12.89 -5.65
N ILE A 38 -0.41 13.06 -4.49
CA ILE A 38 -0.74 11.96 -3.58
C ILE A 38 -1.61 10.92 -4.31
N LEU A 39 -2.66 11.38 -5.00
CA LEU A 39 -3.55 10.51 -5.81
C LEU A 39 -2.81 9.70 -6.88
N GLU A 40 -1.76 10.24 -7.48
CA GLU A 40 -0.94 9.52 -8.46
C GLU A 40 -0.07 8.44 -7.79
N LEU A 41 0.56 8.77 -6.66
CA LEU A 41 1.36 7.83 -5.88
C LEU A 41 0.51 6.67 -5.33
N GLU A 42 -0.70 6.95 -4.84
CA GLU A 42 -1.63 5.91 -4.38
C GLU A 42 -2.02 4.94 -5.51
N LYS A 43 -2.20 5.46 -6.74
CA LYS A 43 -2.46 4.61 -7.90
C LYS A 43 -1.27 3.69 -8.21
N GLU A 44 -0.04 4.16 -8.05
CA GLU A 44 1.16 3.32 -8.22
C GLU A 44 1.23 2.24 -7.15
N VAL A 45 1.04 2.60 -5.88
CA VAL A 45 1.00 1.63 -4.77
C VAL A 45 -0.05 0.56 -5.04
N LYS A 46 -1.25 0.95 -5.49
CA LYS A 46 -2.32 0.00 -5.83
C LYS A 46 -1.96 -0.92 -7.00
N LYS A 47 -1.30 -0.41 -8.05
CA LYS A 47 -0.80 -1.24 -9.16
C LYS A 47 0.18 -2.29 -8.67
N ILE A 48 1.15 -1.88 -7.84
CA ILE A 48 2.16 -2.81 -7.31
C ILE A 48 1.51 -3.81 -6.35
N SER A 49 0.58 -3.37 -5.51
CA SER A 49 -0.18 -4.25 -4.62
C SER A 49 -0.94 -5.33 -5.39
N ASN A 50 -1.53 -4.99 -6.54
CA ASN A 50 -2.20 -5.97 -7.39
C ASN A 50 -1.23 -6.98 -8.02
N ILE A 51 0.01 -6.57 -8.29
CA ILE A 51 1.06 -7.46 -8.82
C ILE A 51 1.59 -8.38 -7.71
N ILE A 52 1.74 -7.85 -6.49
CA ILE A 52 2.32 -8.57 -5.35
C ILE A 52 1.30 -9.44 -4.64
N HIS A 53 0.00 -9.27 -4.91
CA HIS A 53 -1.08 -10.11 -4.37
C HIS A 53 -0.62 -11.57 -4.48
N PRO A 54 -0.23 -12.20 -3.36
CA PRO A 54 0.32 -13.54 -3.43
C PRO A 54 -0.86 -14.43 -3.78
N LEU A 55 -0.92 -14.83 -5.05
CA LEU A 55 -1.79 -15.92 -5.47
C LEU A 55 -1.34 -17.11 -4.65
N ILE A 56 -2.15 -17.50 -3.67
CA ILE A 56 -1.96 -18.76 -2.98
C ILE A 56 -1.99 -19.81 -4.10
N PRO A 57 -0.91 -20.59 -4.32
CA PRO A 57 -0.90 -21.54 -5.42
C PRO A 57 -1.95 -22.62 -5.17
N GLU A 58 -2.56 -23.18 -6.21
CA GLU A 58 -3.29 -24.43 -6.07
C GLU A 58 -2.34 -25.56 -5.62
N PRO A 59 -2.76 -26.45 -4.70
CA PRO A 59 -4.10 -26.60 -4.15
C PRO A 59 -4.41 -25.70 -2.95
N TRP A 60 -3.42 -24.99 -2.40
CA TRP A 60 -3.57 -24.21 -1.17
C TRP A 60 -4.60 -23.07 -1.30
N ALA A 61 -4.81 -22.52 -2.50
CA ALA A 61 -5.87 -21.53 -2.74
C ALA A 61 -7.27 -22.09 -2.50
N SER A 62 -7.46 -23.40 -2.71
CA SER A 62 -8.72 -24.11 -2.50
C SER A 62 -8.84 -24.72 -1.10
N MET A 63 -7.79 -24.66 -0.28
CA MET A 63 -7.77 -25.25 1.06
C MET A 63 -8.15 -24.23 2.13
N SER A 64 -8.90 -24.67 3.13
CA SER A 64 -9.18 -23.86 4.31
C SER A 64 -7.92 -23.60 5.14
N ALA A 65 -7.90 -22.52 5.92
CA ALA A 65 -6.77 -22.19 6.79
C ALA A 65 -6.39 -23.36 7.73
N ASP A 66 -7.38 -24.08 8.26
CA ASP A 66 -7.17 -25.25 9.12
C ASP A 66 -6.47 -26.41 8.40
N GLU A 67 -6.82 -26.66 7.13
CA GLU A 67 -6.20 -27.70 6.31
C GLU A 67 -4.75 -27.36 5.96
N ILE A 68 -4.46 -26.09 5.66
CA ILE A 68 -3.11 -25.60 5.42
C ILE A 68 -2.26 -25.76 6.69
N ILE A 69 -2.78 -25.36 7.85
CA ILE A 69 -2.04 -25.43 9.13
C ILE A 69 -1.81 -26.89 9.55
N LYS A 70 -2.79 -27.79 9.36
CA LYS A 70 -2.61 -29.24 9.58
C LYS A 70 -1.55 -29.83 8.66
N GLY A 71 -1.53 -29.45 7.38
CA GLY A 71 -0.54 -29.90 6.40
C GLY A 71 0.88 -29.40 6.67
N LEU A 72 1.02 -28.23 7.27
CA LEU A 72 2.32 -27.66 7.68
C LEU A 72 2.91 -28.32 8.93
N GLY A 73 2.21 -29.28 9.55
CA GLY A 73 2.73 -30.01 10.72
C GLY A 73 2.92 -29.14 11.97
N VAL A 74 2.24 -27.99 12.04
CA VAL A 74 2.41 -27.00 13.13
C VAL A 74 1.63 -27.39 14.39
N TYR A 75 0.82 -28.45 14.33
CA TYR A 75 0.22 -29.06 15.51
C TYR A 75 1.07 -30.23 16.01
N ARG A 76 1.63 -30.10 17.21
CA ARG A 76 1.87 -31.23 18.12
C ARG A 76 0.69 -31.32 19.08
#